data_AF-A0A1V3PJY1-F1
#
_entry.id   AF-A0A1V3PJY1-F1
#
_cell.length_a   1.000
_cell.length_b   1.000
_cell.length_c   1.000
_cell.angle_alpha   90.00
_cell.angle_beta   90.00
_cell.angle_gamma   90.00
#
_symmetry.space_group_name_H-M   'P 1'
#
loop_
_entity.id
_entity.type
_entity.pdbx_description
1 polymer ?
#
loop_
_entity_poly.entity_id
_entity_poly.type
_entity_poly.pdbx_seq_one_letter_code
_entity_poly.pdbx_strand_id
1 'polypeptide(L)'
;MNPLQLLRIPWFSTHRSMRWMMVFVLACCCMGAIAIGIFAPGPAQWKGIAGLIGLGLFFLWAFFLSTTLLLAIDTRQLRVPGIQQQIIRSLLLCSVLSIGVPAALLGLLGEPVVPVVILLSLASILGIAFALMPRYLAALLGIAPSLINALWYRFHLPGPDDPRFTTAGSLAVVVLVLLISWRWQQLVRAGTNQPQGWSSPMVLQLRNGSWGHWSGIGENRQIRLRPVWLQADASLAGIGPATPCKTLRVALGGWYMPQTLRSYARQLGMMLGLFALPILGFVAIARFGRHSQEISSTLTGALVGGLGTLAVMAGPMIGIFSLAWLSKRWQRANAELPLLALMPGLGDSARTKRELLRAGLGLPLLMHGLLALLVVMAMLYWRQYAQPLSFLLLAQLVTATVTATTLLNLFGGLALPLWATGLTLAAAFVLTVLSAMLPAMAWGHHPVGWAGAMLPPLVLGWLLLAGAMGWLGRRGWRGLMLRPHPFLSI
;
A
#
# COMPACT_ATOMS: atom_id res chain seq x y z
N MET A 1 7.69 -37.48 -6.30
CA MET A 1 7.72 -36.16 -6.96
C MET A 1 8.81 -35.34 -6.30
N ASN A 2 9.69 -34.67 -7.05
CA ASN A 2 10.84 -33.98 -6.46
C ASN A 2 10.38 -32.68 -5.74
N PRO A 3 10.64 -32.50 -4.43
CA PRO A 3 10.22 -31.31 -3.69
C PRO A 3 10.79 -30.01 -4.28
N LEU A 4 11.96 -30.08 -4.92
CA LEU A 4 12.56 -28.94 -5.62
C LEU A 4 11.70 -28.44 -6.79
N GLN A 5 10.96 -29.32 -7.46
CA GLN A 5 10.05 -28.90 -8.53
C GLN A 5 8.87 -28.12 -7.97
N LEU A 6 8.33 -28.54 -6.82
CA LEU A 6 7.25 -27.82 -6.13
C LEU A 6 7.69 -26.42 -5.72
N LEU A 7 8.92 -26.25 -5.23
CA LEU A 7 9.45 -24.94 -4.81
C LEU A 7 9.69 -23.97 -5.98
N ARG A 8 9.82 -24.47 -7.21
CA ARG A 8 10.05 -23.63 -8.40
C ARG A 8 8.76 -23.01 -8.96
N ILE A 9 7.59 -23.58 -8.69
CA ILE A 9 6.31 -23.11 -9.24
C ILE A 9 6.04 -21.62 -8.92
N PRO A 10 6.18 -21.14 -7.66
CA PRO A 10 5.97 -19.73 -7.33
C PRO A 10 6.94 -18.79 -8.03
N TRP A 11 8.17 -19.26 -8.26
CA TRP A 11 9.15 -18.49 -9.00
C TRP A 11 8.69 -18.31 -10.44
N PHE A 12 8.24 -19.35 -11.13
CA PHE A 12 7.78 -19.23 -12.51
C PHE A 12 6.50 -18.39 -12.68
N SER A 13 5.56 -18.46 -11.73
CA SER A 13 4.31 -17.68 -11.80
C SER A 13 4.50 -16.18 -11.58
N THR A 14 5.57 -15.79 -10.90
CA THR A 14 5.75 -14.40 -10.47
C THR A 14 6.63 -13.60 -11.44
N HIS A 15 6.32 -12.32 -11.65
CA HIS A 15 7.17 -11.42 -12.45
C HIS A 15 8.54 -11.17 -11.79
N ARG A 16 9.57 -10.95 -12.62
CA ARG A 16 10.95 -10.77 -12.15
C ARG A 16 11.11 -9.66 -11.11
N SER A 17 10.47 -8.50 -11.31
CA SER A 17 10.51 -7.37 -10.38
C SER A 17 9.93 -7.74 -9.00
N MET A 18 8.82 -8.46 -9.00
CA MET A 18 8.11 -8.86 -7.79
C MET A 18 8.85 -9.94 -7.00
N ARG A 19 9.57 -10.85 -7.69
CA ARG A 19 10.49 -11.81 -7.03
C ARG A 19 11.53 -11.08 -6.19
N TRP A 20 12.26 -10.14 -6.80
CA TRP A 20 13.32 -9.40 -6.12
C TRP A 20 12.80 -8.47 -5.03
N MET A 21 11.66 -7.82 -5.25
CA MET A 21 11.00 -7.02 -4.23
C MET A 21 10.64 -7.86 -2.99
N MET A 22 10.13 -9.09 -3.18
CA MET A 22 9.75 -9.97 -2.07
C MET A 22 10.97 -10.54 -1.34
N VAL A 23 12.04 -10.88 -2.06
CA VAL A 23 13.34 -11.24 -1.45
C VAL A 23 13.85 -10.09 -0.58
N PHE A 24 13.79 -8.85 -1.09
CA PHE A 24 14.22 -7.68 -0.35
C PHE A 24 13.38 -7.46 0.92
N VAL A 25 12.04 -7.50 0.80
CA VAL A 25 11.14 -7.33 1.96
C VAL A 25 11.39 -8.39 3.02
N LEU A 26 11.51 -9.66 2.63
CA LEU A 26 11.83 -10.74 3.57
C LEU A 26 13.20 -10.56 4.21
N ALA A 27 14.23 -10.20 3.43
CA ALA A 27 15.57 -9.94 3.95
C ALA A 27 15.55 -8.80 4.97
N CYS A 28 14.85 -7.70 4.70
CA CYS A 28 14.68 -6.60 5.65
C CYS A 28 13.96 -7.05 6.94
N CYS A 29 12.89 -7.84 6.82
CA CYS A 29 12.17 -8.37 7.99
C CYS A 29 13.04 -9.32 8.81
N CYS A 30 13.80 -10.20 8.16
CA CYS A 30 14.74 -11.10 8.83
C CYS A 30 15.89 -10.33 9.50
N MET A 31 16.49 -9.35 8.82
CA MET A 31 17.55 -8.51 9.40
C MET A 31 17.03 -7.71 10.60
N GLY A 32 15.83 -7.14 10.51
CA GLY A 32 15.24 -6.46 11.65
C GLY A 32 14.90 -7.42 12.81
N ALA A 33 14.54 -8.67 12.51
CA ALA A 33 14.26 -9.67 13.53
C ALA A 33 15.55 -10.08 14.25
N ILE A 34 16.64 -10.27 13.51
CA ILE A 34 17.98 -10.49 14.06
C ILE A 34 18.40 -9.28 14.91
N ALA A 35 18.19 -8.06 14.43
CA ALA A 35 18.52 -6.85 15.17
C ALA A 35 17.73 -6.76 16.50
N ILE A 36 16.43 -7.09 16.51
CA ILE A 36 15.64 -7.17 17.74
C ILE A 36 16.24 -8.22 18.69
N GLY A 37 16.57 -9.41 18.19
CA GLY A 37 17.18 -10.46 19.02
C GLY A 37 18.54 -10.11 19.61
N ILE A 38 19.33 -9.24 18.95
CA ILE A 38 20.65 -8.81 19.43
C ILE A 38 20.55 -7.59 20.36
N PHE A 39 19.71 -6.61 20.02
CA PHE A 39 19.72 -5.29 20.64
C PHE A 39 18.57 -5.02 21.61
N ALA A 40 17.53 -5.85 21.65
CA ALA A 40 16.39 -5.67 22.56
C ALA A 40 16.36 -6.77 23.63
N PRO A 41 17.15 -6.64 24.72
CA PRO A 41 17.16 -7.63 25.79
C PRO A 41 15.82 -7.65 26.52
N GLY A 42 15.19 -8.83 26.62
CA GLY A 42 14.04 -9.04 27.50
C GLY A 42 13.23 -10.31 27.20
N PRO A 43 12.46 -10.81 28.18
CA PRO A 43 11.68 -12.05 28.05
C PRO A 43 10.54 -11.98 27.01
N ALA A 44 10.24 -10.79 26.49
CA ALA A 44 9.20 -10.56 25.47
C ALA A 44 9.77 -10.30 24.06
N GLN A 45 11.09 -10.45 23.85
CA GLN A 45 11.76 -10.17 22.58
C GLN A 45 11.19 -10.99 21.41
N TRP A 46 10.79 -12.23 21.68
CA TRP A 46 10.25 -13.16 20.69
C TRP A 46 9.01 -12.62 19.99
N LYS A 47 8.22 -11.76 20.65
CA LYS A 47 7.02 -11.14 20.05
C LYS A 47 7.39 -10.17 18.94
N GLY A 48 8.44 -9.39 19.16
CA GLY A 48 8.98 -8.46 18.15
C GLY A 48 9.55 -9.23 16.96
N ILE A 49 10.31 -10.29 17.24
CA ILE A 49 10.88 -11.19 16.23
C ILE A 49 9.78 -11.86 15.40
N ALA A 50 8.84 -12.56 16.06
CA ALA A 50 7.74 -13.25 15.41
C ALA A 50 6.81 -12.28 14.67
N GLY A 51 6.56 -11.10 15.23
CA GLY A 51 5.78 -10.03 14.60
C GLY A 51 6.41 -9.54 13.29
N LEU A 52 7.72 -9.31 13.29
CA LEU A 52 8.42 -8.82 12.10
C LEU A 52 8.58 -9.91 11.02
N ILE A 53 8.86 -11.16 11.41
CA ILE A 53 8.82 -12.29 10.48
C ILE A 53 7.39 -12.46 9.93
N GLY A 54 6.38 -12.38 10.80
CA GLY A 54 4.97 -12.42 10.43
C GLY A 54 4.61 -11.34 9.41
N LEU A 55 5.10 -10.10 9.57
CA LEU A 55 4.93 -9.03 8.59
C LEU A 55 5.53 -9.43 7.23
N GLY A 56 6.74 -9.96 7.21
CA GLY A 56 7.36 -10.48 5.98
C GLY A 56 6.54 -11.59 5.32
N LEU A 57 6.02 -12.53 6.12
CA LEU A 57 5.14 -13.59 5.63
C LEU A 57 3.82 -13.05 5.09
N PHE A 58 3.22 -12.05 5.74
CA PHE A 58 2.02 -11.39 5.25
C PHE A 58 2.25 -10.85 3.83
N PHE A 59 3.35 -10.13 3.58
CA PHE A 59 3.68 -9.64 2.24
C PHE A 59 3.94 -10.79 1.25
N LEU A 60 4.70 -11.81 1.67
CA LEU A 60 4.98 -12.97 0.83
C LEU A 60 3.68 -13.65 0.37
N TRP A 61 2.73 -13.86 1.28
CA TRP A 61 1.46 -14.51 0.98
C TRP A 61 0.48 -13.60 0.22
N ALA A 62 0.45 -12.31 0.54
CA ALA A 62 -0.41 -11.32 -0.12
C ALA A 62 -0.02 -11.10 -1.58
N PHE A 63 1.28 -11.05 -1.87
CA PHE A 63 1.80 -10.59 -3.14
C PHE A 63 2.47 -11.71 -3.94
N PHE A 64 3.43 -12.44 -3.36
CA PHE A 64 4.20 -13.42 -4.11
C PHE A 64 3.42 -14.70 -4.38
N LEU A 65 3.00 -15.38 -3.30
CA LEU A 65 2.37 -16.70 -3.39
C LEU A 65 0.95 -16.61 -3.96
N SER A 66 0.28 -15.46 -3.83
CA SER A 66 -1.02 -15.24 -4.47
C SER A 66 -0.97 -15.33 -6.00
N THR A 67 0.17 -15.08 -6.66
CA THR A 67 0.30 -15.30 -8.11
C THR A 67 0.18 -16.77 -8.50
N THR A 68 0.54 -17.70 -7.62
CA THR A 68 0.33 -19.14 -7.86
C THR A 68 -1.14 -19.52 -7.78
N LEU A 69 -1.90 -18.84 -6.90
CA LEU A 69 -3.35 -18.96 -6.89
C LEU A 69 -3.88 -18.48 -8.25
N LEU A 70 -3.42 -17.35 -8.79
CA LEU A 70 -3.83 -16.93 -10.13
C LEU A 70 -3.54 -18.01 -11.20
N LEU A 71 -2.36 -18.65 -11.15
CA LEU A 71 -2.01 -19.76 -12.04
C LEU A 71 -2.97 -20.96 -11.85
N ALA A 72 -3.42 -21.24 -10.63
CA ALA A 72 -4.40 -22.30 -10.36
C ALA A 72 -5.80 -21.98 -10.92
N ILE A 73 -6.21 -20.70 -10.95
CA ILE A 73 -7.44 -20.27 -11.65
C ILE A 73 -7.29 -20.53 -13.16
N ASP A 74 -6.19 -20.06 -13.75
CA ASP A 74 -5.97 -20.13 -15.19
C ASP A 74 -5.83 -21.57 -15.67
N THR A 75 -5.11 -22.42 -14.94
CA THR A 75 -4.97 -23.86 -15.26
C THR A 75 -6.29 -24.62 -15.20
N ARG A 76 -7.20 -24.25 -14.28
CA ARG A 76 -8.55 -24.82 -14.27
C ARG A 76 -9.38 -24.36 -15.47
N GLN A 77 -9.28 -23.09 -15.86
CA GLN A 77 -9.96 -22.59 -17.07
C GLN A 77 -9.46 -23.31 -18.33
N LEU A 78 -8.17 -23.62 -18.38
CA LEU A 78 -7.55 -24.43 -19.44
C LEU A 78 -7.78 -25.94 -19.28
N ARG A 79 -8.51 -26.38 -18.24
CA ARG A 79 -8.83 -27.79 -17.94
C ARG A 79 -7.61 -28.70 -17.82
N VAL A 80 -6.55 -28.23 -17.14
CA VAL A 80 -5.31 -29.00 -16.88
C VAL A 80 -5.20 -29.38 -15.39
N PRO A 81 -5.91 -30.42 -14.92
CA PRO A 81 -6.04 -30.73 -13.49
C PRO A 81 -4.71 -31.19 -12.84
N GLY A 82 -3.81 -31.81 -13.61
CA GLY A 82 -2.51 -32.25 -13.10
C GLY A 82 -1.63 -31.10 -12.60
N ILE A 83 -1.57 -30.00 -13.37
CA ILE A 83 -0.82 -28.81 -12.98
C ILE A 83 -1.48 -28.13 -11.77
N GLN A 84 -2.83 -28.09 -11.74
CA GLN A 84 -3.56 -27.51 -10.61
C GLN A 84 -3.24 -28.21 -9.29
N GLN A 85 -3.20 -29.55 -9.26
CA GLN A 85 -2.82 -30.31 -8.06
C GLN A 85 -1.37 -30.05 -7.63
N GLN A 86 -0.44 -29.90 -8.58
CA GLN A 86 0.95 -29.56 -8.28
C GLN A 86 1.08 -28.16 -7.66
N ILE A 87 0.30 -27.19 -8.13
CA ILE A 87 0.26 -25.84 -7.55
C ILE A 87 -0.24 -25.88 -6.10
N ILE A 88 -1.31 -26.62 -5.82
CA ILE A 88 -1.83 -26.77 -4.45
C ILE A 88 -0.79 -27.42 -3.53
N ARG A 89 -0.13 -28.49 -3.98
CA ARG A 89 0.95 -29.14 -3.22
C ARG A 89 2.13 -28.20 -2.97
N SER A 90 2.47 -27.35 -3.95
CA SER A 90 3.51 -26.32 -3.81
C SER A 90 3.14 -25.29 -2.74
N LEU A 91 1.89 -24.79 -2.75
CA LEU A 91 1.39 -23.87 -1.72
C LEU A 91 1.42 -24.48 -0.32
N LEU A 92 1.01 -25.74 -0.16
CA LEU A 92 1.06 -26.44 1.12
C LEU A 92 2.50 -26.62 1.63
N LEU A 93 3.42 -26.98 0.72
CA LEU A 93 4.84 -27.08 1.06
C LEU A 93 5.41 -25.71 1.47
N CYS A 94 5.06 -24.65 0.74
CA CYS A 94 5.46 -23.29 1.08
C CYS A 94 4.90 -22.84 2.44
N SER A 95 3.66 -23.22 2.81
CA SER A 95 3.12 -22.90 4.15
C SER A 95 3.84 -23.62 5.27
N VAL A 96 4.14 -24.91 5.08
CA VAL A 96 4.88 -25.68 6.08
C VAL A 96 6.28 -25.08 6.27
N LEU A 97 6.97 -24.74 5.19
CA LEU A 97 8.31 -24.15 5.27
C LEU A 97 8.29 -22.72 5.85
N SER A 98 7.36 -21.88 5.40
CA SER A 98 7.33 -20.47 5.81
C SER A 98 6.96 -20.29 7.28
N ILE A 99 6.16 -21.19 7.85
CA ILE A 99 5.73 -21.15 9.25
C ILE A 99 6.64 -22.04 10.12
N GLY A 100 6.90 -23.27 9.66
CA GLY A 100 7.62 -24.28 10.43
C GLY A 100 9.09 -23.94 10.64
N VAL A 101 9.79 -23.41 9.63
CA VAL A 101 11.22 -23.08 9.77
C VAL A 101 11.44 -21.97 10.82
N PRO A 102 10.76 -20.80 10.75
CA PRO A 102 10.95 -19.78 11.78
C PRO A 102 10.49 -20.23 13.17
N ALA A 103 9.40 -21.00 13.27
CA ALA A 103 8.92 -21.53 14.54
C ALA A 103 9.89 -22.54 15.17
N ALA A 104 10.49 -23.41 14.37
CA ALA A 104 11.50 -24.36 14.83
C ALA A 104 12.77 -23.64 15.29
N LEU A 105 13.24 -22.63 14.54
CA LEU A 105 14.40 -21.82 14.92
C LEU A 105 14.17 -21.10 16.26
N LEU A 106 13.00 -20.48 16.46
CA LEU A 106 12.65 -19.85 17.73
C LEU A 106 12.50 -20.88 18.86
N GLY A 107 11.92 -22.05 18.59
CA GLY A 107 11.83 -23.14 19.55
C GLY A 107 13.20 -23.67 20.00
N LEU A 108 14.17 -23.75 19.10
CA LEU A 108 15.56 -24.11 19.43
C LEU A 108 16.25 -23.05 20.32
N LEU A 109 15.79 -21.80 20.26
CA LEU A 109 16.24 -20.73 21.15
C LEU A 109 15.48 -20.69 22.49
N GLY A 110 14.61 -21.67 22.75
CA GLY A 110 13.83 -21.77 23.99
C GLY A 110 12.55 -20.92 24.01
N GLU A 111 12.16 -20.33 22.88
CA GLU A 111 10.99 -19.46 22.79
C GLU A 111 9.68 -20.26 22.61
N PRO A 112 8.51 -19.71 22.99
CA PRO A 112 7.25 -20.45 22.99
C PRO A 112 6.78 -20.77 21.55
N VAL A 113 6.91 -22.04 21.15
CA VAL A 113 6.64 -22.50 19.77
C VAL A 113 5.19 -22.32 19.36
N VAL A 114 4.23 -22.65 20.23
CA VAL A 114 2.79 -22.66 19.87
C VAL A 114 2.27 -21.25 19.55
N PRO A 115 2.46 -20.22 20.41
CA PRO A 115 2.09 -18.84 20.08
C PRO A 115 2.76 -18.32 18.80
N VAL A 116 4.03 -18.67 18.57
CA VAL A 116 4.75 -18.29 17.35
C VAL A 116 4.11 -18.90 16.11
N VAL A 117 3.81 -20.21 16.12
CA VAL A 117 3.12 -20.88 15.00
C VAL A 117 1.78 -20.23 14.72
N ILE A 118 0.99 -19.92 15.75
CA ILE A 118 -0.31 -19.26 15.60
C ILE A 118 -0.14 -17.87 14.97
N LEU A 119 0.81 -17.07 15.46
CA LEU A 119 1.03 -15.71 14.98
C LEU A 119 1.48 -15.68 13.51
N LEU A 120 2.43 -16.54 13.15
CA LEU A 120 2.90 -16.68 11.76
C LEU A 120 1.82 -17.24 10.83
N SER A 121 0.99 -18.16 11.33
CA SER A 121 -0.17 -18.69 10.59
C SER A 121 -1.20 -17.60 10.33
N LEU A 122 -1.58 -16.84 11.36
CA LEU A 122 -2.50 -15.72 11.24
C LEU A 122 -1.97 -14.70 10.23
N ALA A 123 -0.69 -14.32 10.31
CA ALA A 123 -0.10 -13.37 9.36
C ALA A 123 -0.14 -13.87 7.90
N SER A 124 0.17 -15.15 7.69
CA SER A 124 0.11 -15.79 6.36
C SER A 124 -1.32 -15.84 5.81
N ILE A 125 -2.27 -16.24 6.66
CA ILE A 125 -3.72 -16.30 6.36
C ILE A 125 -4.25 -14.91 6.04
N LEU A 126 -3.92 -13.89 6.83
CA LEU A 126 -4.27 -12.49 6.57
C LEU A 126 -3.71 -12.02 5.24
N GLY A 127 -2.49 -12.42 4.88
CA GLY A 127 -1.90 -12.11 3.57
C GLY A 127 -2.73 -12.70 2.41
N ILE A 128 -3.07 -13.99 2.48
CA ILE A 128 -3.94 -14.63 1.48
C ILE A 128 -5.34 -14.00 1.47
N ALA A 129 -5.92 -13.75 2.64
CA ALA A 129 -7.23 -13.12 2.75
C ALA A 129 -7.23 -11.76 2.06
N PHE A 130 -6.21 -10.93 2.29
CA PHE A 130 -6.02 -9.67 1.59
C PHE A 130 -5.97 -9.85 0.06
N ALA A 131 -5.25 -10.86 -0.43
CA ALA A 131 -5.18 -11.16 -1.86
C ALA A 131 -6.55 -11.59 -2.45
N LEU A 132 -7.36 -12.34 -1.71
CA LEU A 132 -8.66 -12.85 -2.18
C LEU A 132 -9.82 -11.87 -1.96
N MET A 133 -9.63 -10.86 -1.11
CA MET A 133 -10.64 -9.86 -0.80
C MET A 133 -10.88 -8.90 -1.99
N PRO A 134 -12.14 -8.45 -2.17
CA PRO A 134 -12.44 -7.31 -3.04
C PRO A 134 -11.62 -6.07 -2.67
N ARG A 135 -11.28 -5.24 -3.66
CA ARG A 135 -10.42 -4.06 -3.49
C ARG A 135 -10.91 -3.08 -2.43
N TYR A 136 -12.23 -2.88 -2.35
CA TYR A 136 -12.80 -1.97 -1.35
C TYR A 136 -12.56 -2.48 0.07
N LEU A 137 -12.61 -3.80 0.31
CA LEU A 137 -12.26 -4.39 1.62
C LEU A 137 -10.75 -4.36 1.86
N ALA A 138 -9.94 -4.61 0.83
CA ALA A 138 -8.49 -4.49 0.93
C ALA A 138 -8.06 -3.07 1.34
N ALA A 139 -8.74 -2.03 0.84
CA ALA A 139 -8.52 -0.64 1.26
C ALA A 139 -8.85 -0.41 2.74
N LEU A 140 -9.89 -1.09 3.27
CA LEU A 140 -10.24 -1.02 4.69
C LEU A 140 -9.22 -1.74 5.59
N LEU A 141 -8.43 -2.68 5.05
CA LEU A 141 -7.39 -3.36 5.81
C LEU A 141 -6.31 -2.40 6.31
N GLY A 142 -6.13 -1.24 5.64
CA GLY A 142 -5.30 -0.15 6.15
C GLY A 142 -5.76 0.38 7.51
N ILE A 143 -7.06 0.28 7.84
CA ILE A 143 -7.67 0.73 9.09
C ILE A 143 -7.69 -0.40 10.14
N ALA A 144 -7.35 -1.63 9.75
CA ALA A 144 -7.40 -2.80 10.62
C ALA A 144 -6.58 -2.66 11.92
N PRO A 145 -5.37 -2.08 11.94
CA PRO A 145 -4.63 -1.90 13.20
C PRO A 145 -5.42 -1.09 14.24
N SER A 146 -6.06 0.01 13.81
CA SER A 146 -6.88 0.86 14.66
C SER A 146 -8.13 0.11 15.15
N LEU A 147 -8.77 -0.67 14.27
CA LEU A 147 -9.93 -1.48 14.64
C LEU A 147 -9.56 -2.61 15.61
N ILE A 148 -8.46 -3.32 15.34
CA ILE A 148 -7.96 -4.39 16.21
C ILE A 148 -7.62 -3.85 17.58
N ASN A 149 -6.96 -2.69 17.67
CA ASN A 149 -6.67 -2.04 18.95
C ASN A 149 -7.95 -1.73 19.75
N ALA A 150 -8.98 -1.23 19.07
CA ALA A 150 -10.28 -0.94 19.68
C ALA A 150 -10.99 -2.20 20.18
N LEU A 151 -10.98 -3.26 19.36
CA LEU A 151 -11.55 -4.55 19.71
C LEU A 151 -10.80 -5.19 20.87
N TRP A 152 -9.46 -5.08 20.89
CA TRP A 152 -8.62 -5.60 21.96
C TRP A 152 -8.96 -4.94 23.28
N TYR A 153 -9.05 -3.61 23.30
CA TYR A 153 -9.48 -2.84 24.46
C TYR A 153 -10.88 -3.25 24.94
N ARG A 154 -11.84 -3.38 24.02
CA ARG A 154 -13.24 -3.62 24.41
C ARG A 154 -13.51 -5.06 24.86
N PHE A 155 -13.01 -6.02 24.11
CA PHE A 155 -13.30 -7.44 24.32
C PHE A 155 -12.25 -8.14 25.19
N HIS A 156 -11.24 -7.41 25.69
CA HIS A 156 -10.14 -7.97 26.48
C HIS A 156 -9.55 -9.21 25.80
N LEU A 157 -9.27 -9.09 24.50
CA LEU A 157 -8.78 -10.20 23.70
C LEU A 157 -7.47 -10.73 24.31
N PRO A 158 -7.25 -12.05 24.33
CA PRO A 158 -6.05 -12.61 24.93
C PRO A 158 -4.83 -12.23 24.08
N GLY A 159 -3.81 -11.65 24.74
CA GLY A 159 -2.52 -11.35 24.11
C GLY A 159 -1.64 -12.60 24.00
N PRO A 160 -0.50 -12.54 23.27
CA PRO A 160 0.36 -13.71 23.05
C PRO A 160 0.92 -14.36 24.33
N ASP A 161 0.90 -13.66 25.46
CA ASP A 161 1.30 -14.18 26.79
C ASP A 161 0.18 -14.91 27.54
N ASP A 162 -1.07 -14.66 27.17
CA ASP A 162 -2.23 -15.26 27.82
C ASP A 162 -2.39 -16.69 27.31
N PRO A 163 -2.50 -17.72 28.19
CA PRO A 163 -2.77 -19.09 27.75
C PRO A 163 -4.03 -19.20 26.87
N ARG A 164 -5.03 -18.32 27.05
CA ARG A 164 -6.25 -18.25 26.22
C ARG A 164 -5.98 -17.86 24.77
N PHE A 165 -4.82 -17.25 24.47
CA PHE A 165 -4.43 -16.92 23.09
C PHE A 165 -4.25 -18.17 22.25
N THR A 166 -3.77 -19.27 22.84
CA THR A 166 -3.56 -20.51 22.10
C THR A 166 -4.88 -21.10 21.61
N THR A 167 -5.92 -21.12 22.45
CA THR A 167 -7.25 -21.63 22.10
C THR A 167 -8.00 -20.67 21.17
N ALA A 168 -8.03 -19.37 21.49
CA ALA A 168 -8.69 -18.38 20.65
C ALA A 168 -8.00 -18.21 19.28
N GLY A 169 -6.67 -18.18 19.27
CA GLY A 169 -5.87 -18.02 18.06
C GLY A 169 -5.93 -19.24 17.15
N SER A 170 -5.89 -20.46 17.69
CA SER A 170 -6.07 -21.68 16.89
C SER A 170 -7.47 -21.75 16.27
N LEU A 171 -8.52 -21.41 17.03
CA LEU A 171 -9.89 -21.32 16.50
C LEU A 171 -9.97 -20.28 15.36
N ALA A 172 -9.39 -19.09 15.55
CA ALA A 172 -9.36 -18.05 14.54
C ALA A 172 -8.63 -18.51 13.27
N VAL A 173 -7.49 -19.20 13.40
CA VAL A 173 -6.77 -19.80 12.27
C VAL A 173 -7.66 -20.76 11.50
N VAL A 174 -8.33 -21.70 12.18
CA VAL A 174 -9.22 -22.68 11.53
C VAL A 174 -10.36 -22.00 10.78
N VAL A 175 -11.06 -21.06 11.43
CA VAL A 175 -12.18 -20.33 10.82
C VAL A 175 -11.73 -19.55 9.59
N LEU A 176 -10.61 -18.83 9.68
CA LEU A 176 -10.10 -18.04 8.56
C LEU A 176 -9.62 -18.92 7.40
N VAL A 177 -8.99 -20.07 7.67
CA VAL A 177 -8.62 -21.04 6.62
C VAL A 177 -9.85 -21.56 5.89
N LEU A 178 -10.94 -21.88 6.60
CA LEU A 178 -12.20 -22.32 5.99
C LEU A 178 -12.80 -21.22 5.10
N LEU A 179 -12.85 -19.98 5.59
CA LEU A 179 -13.35 -18.82 4.82
C LEU A 179 -12.52 -18.55 3.56
N ILE A 180 -11.19 -18.59 3.68
CA ILE A 180 -10.26 -18.43 2.55
C ILE A 180 -10.45 -19.55 1.54
N SER A 181 -10.54 -20.79 2.01
CA SER A 181 -10.73 -21.97 1.14
C SER A 181 -12.05 -21.90 0.40
N TRP A 182 -13.13 -21.50 1.06
CA TRP A 182 -14.43 -21.27 0.45
C TRP A 182 -14.38 -20.16 -0.60
N ARG A 183 -13.80 -19.01 -0.25
CA ARG A 183 -13.67 -17.87 -1.17
C ARG A 183 -12.81 -18.20 -2.39
N TRP A 184 -11.73 -18.93 -2.16
CA TRP A 184 -10.87 -19.45 -3.21
C TRP A 184 -11.64 -20.36 -4.17
N GLN A 185 -12.41 -21.32 -3.64
CA GLN A 185 -13.25 -22.19 -4.46
C GLN A 185 -14.29 -21.40 -5.28
N GLN A 186 -14.90 -20.35 -4.72
CA GLN A 186 -15.81 -19.48 -5.46
C GLN A 186 -15.12 -18.82 -6.65
N LEU A 187 -13.93 -18.25 -6.45
CA LEU A 187 -13.18 -17.57 -7.51
C LEU A 187 -12.75 -18.52 -8.62
N VAL A 188 -12.29 -19.70 -8.24
CA VAL A 188 -11.89 -20.75 -9.17
C VAL A 188 -13.09 -21.27 -9.97
N ARG A 189 -14.30 -21.31 -9.39
CA ARG A 189 -15.55 -21.73 -10.07
C ARG A 189 -16.17 -20.63 -10.94
N ALA A 190 -15.86 -19.35 -10.70
CA ALA A 190 -16.48 -18.23 -11.41
C ALA A 190 -16.20 -18.20 -12.92
N GLY A 191 -15.12 -18.84 -13.41
CA GLY A 191 -14.84 -18.96 -14.83
C GLY A 191 -14.75 -17.61 -15.54
N THR A 192 -15.57 -17.41 -16.58
CA THR A 192 -15.67 -16.15 -17.34
C THR A 192 -16.43 -15.04 -16.59
N ASN A 193 -17.20 -15.39 -15.56
CA ASN A 193 -17.99 -14.45 -14.76
C ASN A 193 -17.17 -13.86 -13.59
N GLN A 194 -15.88 -13.65 -13.80
CA GLN A 194 -15.03 -13.06 -12.77
C GLN A 194 -15.46 -11.62 -12.47
N PRO A 195 -15.47 -11.23 -11.18
CA PRO A 195 -15.83 -9.87 -10.77
C PRO A 195 -14.83 -8.86 -11.34
N GLN A 196 -15.35 -7.74 -11.85
CA GLN A 196 -14.57 -6.67 -12.46
C GLN A 196 -14.62 -5.38 -11.63
N GLY A 197 -13.67 -4.47 -11.85
CA GLY A 197 -13.64 -3.17 -11.15
C GLY A 197 -13.30 -3.29 -9.66
N TRP A 198 -14.03 -2.59 -8.79
CA TRP A 198 -13.76 -2.55 -7.34
C TRP A 198 -14.14 -3.85 -6.60
N SER A 199 -15.05 -4.64 -7.16
CA SER A 199 -15.44 -5.95 -6.59
C SER A 199 -14.47 -7.07 -6.96
N SER A 200 -13.57 -6.84 -7.93
CA SER A 200 -12.49 -7.76 -8.29
C SER A 200 -11.59 -8.00 -7.07
N PRO A 201 -11.21 -9.26 -6.78
CA PRO A 201 -10.13 -9.58 -5.85
C PRO A 201 -8.83 -8.87 -6.18
N MET A 202 -8.00 -8.65 -5.16
CA MET A 202 -6.64 -8.13 -5.33
C MET A 202 -5.77 -9.07 -6.18
N VAL A 203 -5.91 -10.39 -6.05
CA VAL A 203 -5.09 -11.37 -6.78
C VAL A 203 -5.23 -11.27 -8.31
N LEU A 204 -6.43 -10.95 -8.80
CA LEU A 204 -6.66 -10.76 -10.25
C LEU A 204 -5.94 -9.53 -10.80
N GLN A 205 -5.60 -8.56 -9.94
CA GLN A 205 -4.82 -7.42 -10.35
C GLN A 205 -3.39 -7.79 -10.73
N LEU A 206 -2.83 -8.84 -10.12
CA LEU A 206 -1.44 -9.25 -10.34
C LEU A 206 -1.21 -9.88 -11.72
N ARG A 207 -2.27 -10.21 -12.46
CA ARG A 207 -2.24 -10.90 -13.77
C ARG A 207 -1.41 -10.20 -14.84
N ASN A 208 -1.38 -8.86 -14.82
CA ASN A 208 -0.76 -8.08 -15.88
C ASN A 208 0.67 -7.60 -15.54
N GLY A 209 1.28 -8.09 -14.45
CA GLY A 209 2.66 -7.77 -14.04
C GLY A 209 2.98 -6.33 -13.67
N SER A 210 2.04 -5.42 -13.91
CA SER A 210 1.93 -4.13 -13.25
C SER A 210 1.42 -4.39 -11.85
N TRP A 211 2.00 -3.75 -10.83
CA TRP A 211 1.32 -3.52 -9.55
C TRP A 211 -0.07 -3.04 -9.90
N GLY A 212 -1.01 -3.95 -9.70
CA GLY A 212 -2.32 -4.10 -10.32
C GLY A 212 -2.63 -3.68 -11.76
N HIS A 213 -3.91 -3.88 -12.07
CA HIS A 213 -4.64 -3.35 -13.23
C HIS A 213 -4.71 -1.80 -13.26
N TRP A 214 -3.75 -1.10 -12.62
CA TRP A 214 -3.62 0.36 -12.66
C TRP A 214 -3.18 0.84 -14.04
N SER A 215 -2.54 -0.02 -14.84
CA SER A 215 -2.36 0.20 -16.28
C SER A 215 -3.69 0.28 -17.06
N GLY A 216 -4.76 -0.35 -16.52
CA GLY A 216 -6.13 -0.32 -17.02
C GLY A 216 -7.06 0.68 -16.32
N ILE A 217 -6.58 1.37 -15.28
CA ILE A 217 -7.29 2.57 -14.79
C ILE A 217 -7.31 3.55 -15.95
N GLY A 218 -8.49 4.01 -16.31
CA GLY A 218 -8.71 4.82 -17.50
C GLY A 218 -8.55 4.10 -18.84
N GLU A 219 -8.50 2.77 -18.90
CA GLU A 219 -8.82 2.06 -20.14
C GLU A 219 -10.28 2.36 -20.51
N ASN A 220 -10.48 2.82 -21.75
CA ASN A 220 -11.80 3.21 -22.27
C ASN A 220 -12.86 2.10 -22.06
N ARG A 221 -12.47 0.82 -22.12
CA ARG A 221 -13.37 -0.31 -21.88
C ARG A 221 -13.89 -0.34 -20.44
N GLN A 222 -13.06 -0.05 -19.44
CA GLN A 222 -13.50 0.00 -18.04
C GLN A 222 -14.28 1.27 -17.71
N ILE A 223 -13.94 2.40 -18.33
CA ILE A 223 -14.73 3.64 -18.18
C ILE A 223 -16.15 3.41 -18.70
N ARG A 224 -16.30 2.77 -19.87
CA ARG A 224 -17.60 2.45 -20.48
C ARG A 224 -18.44 1.47 -19.66
N LEU A 225 -17.81 0.60 -18.86
CA LEU A 225 -18.49 -0.36 -18.00
C LEU A 225 -18.95 0.25 -16.66
N ARG A 226 -18.57 1.50 -16.33
CA ARG A 226 -19.08 2.16 -15.14
C ARG A 226 -20.51 2.63 -15.38
N PRO A 227 -21.42 2.52 -14.39
CA PRO A 227 -22.71 3.19 -14.45
C PRO A 227 -22.53 4.67 -14.77
N VAL A 228 -23.43 5.26 -15.56
CA VAL A 228 -23.33 6.67 -15.99
C VAL A 228 -23.16 7.61 -14.79
N TRP A 229 -23.83 7.32 -13.68
CA TRP A 229 -23.71 8.06 -12.43
C TRP A 229 -22.34 7.89 -11.72
N LEU A 230 -21.45 7.01 -12.16
CA LEU A 230 -20.10 6.79 -11.59
C LEU A 230 -18.99 7.24 -12.56
N GLN A 231 -19.35 7.64 -13.77
CA GLN A 231 -18.41 8.17 -14.76
C GLN A 231 -17.99 9.59 -14.38
N ALA A 232 -16.70 9.89 -14.61
CA ALA A 232 -16.15 11.21 -14.33
C ALA A 232 -16.49 12.15 -15.49
N ASP A 233 -17.20 13.24 -15.20
CA ASP A 233 -17.57 14.22 -16.21
C ASP A 233 -16.41 15.20 -16.43
N ALA A 234 -15.89 15.20 -17.67
CA ALA A 234 -14.86 16.11 -18.13
C ALA A 234 -15.33 17.56 -18.08
N SER A 235 -14.53 18.46 -17.50
CA SER A 235 -14.75 19.90 -17.68
C SER A 235 -13.79 20.41 -18.77
N LEU A 236 -14.34 20.67 -19.96
CA LEU A 236 -13.58 21.25 -21.08
C LEU A 236 -13.68 22.79 -21.14
N ALA A 237 -14.37 23.41 -20.17
CA ALA A 237 -14.58 24.85 -20.15
C ALA A 237 -13.25 25.62 -19.99
N GLY A 238 -13.02 26.56 -20.91
CA GLY A 238 -11.84 27.41 -20.90
C GLY A 238 -10.54 26.66 -21.20
N ILE A 239 -10.60 25.58 -21.98
CA ILE A 239 -9.42 24.91 -22.54
C ILE A 239 -9.08 25.56 -23.88
N GLY A 240 -7.80 25.86 -24.09
CA GLY A 240 -7.31 26.45 -25.33
C GLY A 240 -5.87 26.95 -25.21
N PRO A 241 -5.35 27.64 -26.23
CA PRO A 241 -3.98 28.16 -26.23
C PRO A 241 -3.74 29.22 -25.15
N ALA A 242 -4.80 29.91 -24.69
CA ALA A 242 -4.73 30.86 -23.60
C ALA A 242 -4.52 30.20 -22.21
N THR A 243 -4.81 28.90 -22.08
CA THR A 243 -4.78 28.16 -20.80
C THR A 243 -3.95 26.87 -20.90
N PRO A 244 -2.64 26.98 -21.21
CA PRO A 244 -1.79 25.82 -21.55
C PRO A 244 -1.73 24.74 -20.46
N CYS A 245 -1.79 25.10 -19.17
CA CYS A 245 -1.85 24.11 -18.08
C CYS A 245 -3.10 23.22 -18.13
N LYS A 246 -4.28 23.79 -18.41
CA LYS A 246 -5.52 23.01 -18.50
C LYS A 246 -5.51 22.10 -19.72
N THR A 247 -5.00 22.61 -20.85
CA THR A 247 -4.80 21.83 -22.08
C THR A 247 -3.83 20.67 -21.86
N LEU A 248 -2.69 20.92 -21.20
CA LEU A 248 -1.75 19.88 -20.79
C LEU A 248 -2.42 18.84 -19.90
N ARG A 249 -3.18 19.25 -18.88
CA ARG A 249 -3.90 18.33 -17.98
C ARG A 249 -4.91 17.44 -18.71
N VAL A 250 -5.61 17.96 -19.71
CA VAL A 250 -6.49 17.14 -20.56
C VAL A 250 -5.69 16.17 -21.41
N ALA A 251 -4.57 16.61 -21.99
CA ALA A 251 -3.72 15.75 -22.80
C ALA A 251 -3.06 14.63 -21.96
N LEU A 252 -2.67 14.92 -20.71
CA LEU A 252 -2.23 13.92 -19.73
C LEU A 252 -3.34 12.90 -19.43
N GLY A 253 -4.59 13.37 -19.33
CA GLY A 253 -5.78 12.55 -19.12
C GLY A 253 -5.85 11.89 -17.73
N GLY A 254 -6.87 11.04 -17.54
CA GLY A 254 -7.06 10.23 -16.32
C GLY A 254 -7.04 11.02 -15.03
N TRP A 255 -6.08 10.74 -14.15
CA TRP A 255 -5.94 11.37 -12.83
C TRP A 255 -5.73 12.89 -12.90
N TYR A 256 -5.14 13.39 -13.99
CA TYR A 256 -4.87 14.82 -14.20
C TYR A 256 -6.01 15.58 -14.89
N MET A 257 -6.99 14.84 -15.43
CA MET A 257 -8.05 15.41 -16.24
C MET A 257 -8.94 16.33 -15.40
N PRO A 258 -9.16 17.60 -15.81
CA PRO A 258 -10.08 18.50 -15.12
C PRO A 258 -11.49 17.92 -15.15
N GLN A 259 -12.07 17.75 -13.97
CA GLN A 259 -13.44 17.26 -13.83
C GLN A 259 -14.38 18.40 -13.43
N THR A 260 -15.68 18.21 -13.65
CA THR A 260 -16.71 19.10 -13.10
C THR A 260 -16.76 19.02 -11.58
N LEU A 261 -17.19 20.09 -10.90
CA LEU A 261 -17.36 20.11 -9.44
C LEU A 261 -18.31 19.00 -8.97
N ARG A 262 -19.34 18.69 -9.75
CA ARG A 262 -20.28 17.60 -9.48
C ARG A 262 -19.58 16.23 -9.47
N SER A 263 -18.69 15.98 -10.43
CA SER A 263 -17.89 14.75 -10.48
C SER A 263 -16.94 14.66 -9.29
N TYR A 264 -16.26 15.76 -8.94
CA TYR A 264 -15.39 15.83 -7.76
C TYR A 264 -16.17 15.54 -6.47
N ALA A 265 -17.31 16.19 -6.26
CA ALA A 265 -18.15 15.97 -5.09
C ALA A 265 -18.63 14.52 -4.99
N ARG A 266 -18.95 13.89 -6.13
CA ARG A 266 -19.37 12.48 -6.18
C ARG A 266 -18.22 11.52 -5.83
N GLN A 267 -17.04 11.74 -6.38
CA GLN A 267 -15.84 10.93 -6.08
C GLN A 267 -15.41 11.12 -4.62
N LEU A 268 -15.41 12.36 -4.13
CA LEU A 268 -15.13 12.66 -2.74
C LEU A 268 -16.19 12.02 -1.82
N GLY A 269 -17.47 12.10 -2.16
CA GLY A 269 -18.55 11.48 -1.40
C GLY A 269 -18.43 9.97 -1.31
N MET A 270 -18.02 9.29 -2.39
CA MET A 270 -17.74 7.85 -2.36
C MET A 270 -16.52 7.51 -1.50
N MET A 271 -15.45 8.28 -1.63
CA MET A 271 -14.24 8.11 -0.83
C MET A 271 -14.56 8.31 0.65
N LEU A 272 -15.23 9.41 0.98
CA LEU A 272 -15.71 9.70 2.33
C LEU A 272 -16.66 8.62 2.83
N GLY A 273 -17.58 8.12 2.01
CA GLY A 273 -18.48 7.03 2.38
C GLY A 273 -17.75 5.73 2.73
N LEU A 274 -16.71 5.37 1.96
CA LEU A 274 -15.86 4.22 2.25
C LEU A 274 -15.12 4.36 3.59
N PHE A 275 -14.65 5.57 3.91
CA PHE A 275 -14.00 5.87 5.19
C PHE A 275 -15.00 6.12 6.34
N ALA A 276 -16.23 6.53 6.04
CA ALA A 276 -17.27 6.80 7.03
C ALA A 276 -17.79 5.49 7.64
N LEU A 277 -17.90 4.41 6.87
CA LEU A 277 -18.34 3.11 7.37
C LEU A 277 -17.52 2.58 8.57
N PRO A 278 -16.17 2.51 8.52
CA PRO A 278 -15.37 2.09 9.67
C PRO A 278 -15.44 3.09 10.83
N ILE A 279 -15.54 4.40 10.55
CA ILE A 279 -15.73 5.42 11.60
C ILE A 279 -17.08 5.24 12.30
N LEU A 280 -18.16 5.01 11.56
CA LEU A 280 -19.49 4.74 12.08
C LEU A 280 -19.53 3.41 12.84
N GLY A 281 -18.84 2.38 12.34
CA GLY A 281 -18.64 1.12 13.06
C GLY A 281 -17.94 1.35 14.41
N PHE A 282 -16.93 2.21 14.43
CA PHE A 282 -16.26 2.60 15.66
C PHE A 282 -17.18 3.37 16.61
N VAL A 283 -17.94 4.36 16.10
CA VAL A 283 -18.94 5.12 16.87
C VAL A 283 -19.99 4.18 17.46
N ALA A 284 -20.45 3.18 16.69
CA ALA A 284 -21.41 2.20 17.15
C ALA A 284 -20.84 1.32 18.26
N ILE A 285 -19.63 0.77 18.08
CA ILE A 285 -18.93 -0.02 19.11
C ILE A 285 -18.74 0.82 20.39
N ALA A 286 -18.40 2.10 20.24
CA ALA A 286 -18.25 3.02 21.36
C ALA A 286 -19.58 3.31 22.07
N ARG A 287 -20.68 3.54 21.33
CA ARG A 287 -22.01 3.83 21.91
C ARG A 287 -22.69 2.64 22.60
N PHE A 288 -22.51 1.42 22.09
CA PHE A 288 -23.08 0.22 22.72
C PHE A 288 -22.24 -0.28 23.92
N GLY A 289 -21.16 0.41 24.26
CA GLY A 289 -20.31 0.11 25.42
C GLY A 289 -20.82 0.74 26.72
N ARG A 290 -20.95 -0.07 27.78
CA ARG A 290 -21.53 0.29 29.10
C ARG A 290 -20.83 1.41 29.91
N HIS A 291 -19.82 2.14 29.42
CA HIS A 291 -19.06 3.10 30.23
C HIS A 291 -18.96 4.47 29.54
N SER A 292 -19.69 5.47 30.05
CA SER A 292 -19.90 6.77 29.39
C SER A 292 -18.68 7.71 29.37
N GLN A 293 -17.69 7.52 30.26
CA GLN A 293 -16.51 8.40 30.34
C GLN A 293 -15.33 7.93 29.47
N GLU A 294 -15.26 6.66 29.06
CA GLU A 294 -14.19 6.11 28.19
C GLU A 294 -14.52 6.21 26.69
N ILE A 295 -15.76 6.58 26.34
CA ILE A 295 -16.22 6.66 24.95
C ILE A 295 -15.49 7.77 24.20
N SER A 296 -15.26 8.92 24.82
CA SER A 296 -14.63 10.08 24.18
C SER A 296 -13.14 9.83 23.89
N SER A 297 -12.40 9.21 24.82
CA SER A 297 -10.99 8.84 24.63
C SER A 297 -10.84 7.75 23.58
N THR A 298 -11.70 6.72 23.62
CA THR A 298 -11.71 5.62 22.65
C THR A 298 -12.03 6.15 21.24
N LEU A 299 -13.06 6.99 21.10
CA LEU A 299 -13.42 7.63 19.83
C LEU A 299 -12.30 8.54 19.31
N THR A 300 -11.64 9.28 20.20
CA THR A 300 -10.53 10.14 19.82
C THR A 300 -9.34 9.33 19.32
N GLY A 301 -8.96 8.25 20.02
CA GLY A 301 -7.91 7.33 19.58
C GLY A 301 -8.24 6.66 18.24
N ALA A 302 -9.51 6.35 17.99
CA ALA A 302 -10.00 5.85 16.71
C ALA A 302 -9.80 6.83 15.57
N LEU A 303 -10.17 8.08 15.80
CA LEU A 303 -10.12 9.13 14.79
C LEU A 303 -8.67 9.47 14.48
N VAL A 304 -7.81 9.54 15.50
CA VAL A 304 -6.36 9.69 15.35
C VAL A 304 -5.77 8.50 14.57
N GLY A 305 -6.14 7.27 14.92
CA GLY A 305 -5.71 6.07 14.19
C GLY A 305 -6.27 5.99 12.77
N GLY A 306 -7.52 6.43 12.55
CA GLY A 306 -8.16 6.53 11.24
C GLY A 306 -7.48 7.56 10.35
N LEU A 307 -7.13 8.72 10.90
CA LEU A 307 -6.35 9.74 10.22
C LEU A 307 -4.92 9.27 9.94
N GLY A 308 -4.30 8.57 10.89
CA GLY A 308 -2.99 7.95 10.69
C GLY A 308 -3.01 6.95 9.54
N THR A 309 -3.99 6.05 9.51
CA THR A 309 -4.13 5.05 8.44
C THR A 309 -4.49 5.67 7.08
N LEU A 310 -5.32 6.72 7.07
CA LEU A 310 -5.60 7.51 5.86
C LEU A 310 -4.33 8.20 5.35
N ALA A 311 -3.57 8.87 6.21
CA ALA A 311 -2.30 9.50 5.83
C ALA A 311 -1.29 8.46 5.32
N VAL A 312 -1.21 7.30 5.99
CA VAL A 312 -0.30 6.21 5.64
C VAL A 312 -0.57 5.63 4.26
N MET A 313 -1.85 5.51 3.90
CA MET A 313 -2.25 4.99 2.59
C MET A 313 -2.22 6.09 1.53
N ALA A 314 -2.77 7.27 1.82
CA ALA A 314 -2.98 8.31 0.82
C ALA A 314 -1.66 8.90 0.30
N GLY A 315 -0.68 9.17 1.17
CA GLY A 315 0.61 9.76 0.77
C GLY A 315 1.34 8.94 -0.30
N PRO A 316 1.72 7.68 -0.02
CA PRO A 316 2.35 6.80 -1.00
C PRO A 316 1.48 6.55 -2.24
N MET A 317 0.16 6.42 -2.08
CA MET A 317 -0.76 6.23 -3.21
C MET A 317 -0.73 7.42 -4.17
N ILE A 318 -0.75 8.67 -3.67
CA ILE A 318 -0.64 9.87 -4.52
C ILE A 318 0.61 9.79 -5.40
N GLY A 319 1.75 9.41 -4.81
CA GLY A 319 3.00 9.21 -5.55
C GLY A 319 2.90 8.12 -6.60
N ILE A 320 2.40 6.94 -6.22
CA ILE A 320 2.22 5.79 -7.12
C ILE A 320 1.31 6.14 -8.29
N PHE A 321 0.16 6.75 -8.04
CA PHE A 321 -0.80 7.15 -9.07
C PHE A 321 -0.20 8.13 -10.06
N SER A 322 0.42 9.19 -9.53
CA SER A 322 1.01 10.25 -10.33
C SER A 322 2.11 9.68 -11.22
N LEU A 323 2.99 8.85 -10.65
CA LEU A 323 4.09 8.24 -11.36
C LEU A 323 3.63 7.19 -12.38
N ALA A 324 2.73 6.29 -12.02
CA ALA A 324 2.21 5.26 -12.91
C ALA A 324 1.49 5.89 -14.12
N TRP A 325 0.73 6.97 -13.91
CA TRP A 325 0.04 7.66 -14.99
C TRP A 325 0.99 8.39 -15.93
N LEU A 326 1.91 9.19 -15.37
CA LEU A 326 2.85 9.97 -16.16
C LEU A 326 3.90 9.10 -16.84
N SER A 327 4.43 8.08 -16.16
CA SER A 327 5.39 7.14 -16.77
C SER A 327 4.80 6.43 -17.99
N LYS A 328 3.51 6.06 -17.97
CA LYS A 328 2.83 5.45 -19.11
C LYS A 328 2.84 6.36 -20.35
N ARG A 329 2.73 7.68 -20.18
CA ARG A 329 2.77 8.66 -21.27
C ARG A 329 4.18 9.08 -21.66
N TRP A 330 5.12 9.16 -20.71
CA TRP A 330 6.49 9.64 -20.95
C TRP A 330 7.49 8.55 -21.38
N GLN A 331 7.28 7.29 -20.99
CA GLN A 331 8.24 6.21 -21.24
C GLN A 331 7.85 5.29 -22.39
N ARG A 332 6.58 5.31 -22.84
CA ARG A 332 6.19 4.53 -24.01
C ARG A 332 6.67 5.25 -25.27
N ALA A 333 7.31 4.51 -26.18
CA ALA A 333 7.68 4.98 -27.50
C ALA A 333 6.42 5.20 -28.36
N ASN A 334 5.68 6.26 -28.06
CA ASN A 334 4.47 6.66 -28.75
C ASN A 334 4.69 8.06 -29.32
N ALA A 335 4.20 8.31 -30.54
CA ALA A 335 4.23 9.62 -31.19
C ALA A 335 3.45 10.72 -30.41
N GLU A 336 2.70 10.35 -29.37
CA GLU A 336 1.90 11.25 -28.54
C GLU A 336 2.74 12.32 -27.82
N LEU A 337 3.96 11.99 -27.36
CA LEU A 337 4.79 12.95 -26.61
C LEU A 337 5.32 14.08 -27.52
N PRO A 338 5.89 13.81 -28.71
CA PRO A 338 6.21 14.86 -29.67
C PRO A 338 4.99 15.68 -30.11
N LEU A 339 3.80 15.07 -30.23
CA LEU A 339 2.57 15.81 -30.57
C LEU A 339 2.19 16.85 -29.49
N LEU A 340 2.52 16.61 -28.22
CA LEU A 340 2.33 17.62 -27.16
C LEU A 340 3.20 18.86 -27.41
N ALA A 341 4.33 18.72 -28.11
CA ALA A 341 5.17 19.86 -28.45
C ALA A 341 4.52 20.80 -29.47
N LEU A 342 3.59 20.29 -30.28
CA LEU A 342 2.88 21.05 -31.30
C LEU A 342 1.63 21.76 -30.75
N MET A 343 1.35 21.66 -29.44
CA MET A 343 0.16 22.31 -28.88
C MET A 343 0.27 23.84 -28.97
N PRO A 344 -0.78 24.52 -29.45
CA PRO A 344 -0.77 25.97 -29.58
C PRO A 344 -0.67 26.61 -28.20
N GLY A 345 0.18 27.63 -28.07
CA GLY A 345 0.45 28.34 -26.80
C GLY A 345 1.70 27.88 -26.03
N LEU A 346 2.48 26.91 -26.55
CA LEU A 346 3.72 26.40 -25.96
C LEU A 346 5.03 26.96 -26.58
N GLY A 347 4.95 28.07 -27.33
CA GLY A 347 6.06 28.58 -28.14
C GLY A 347 7.34 29.01 -27.39
N ASP A 348 7.27 29.22 -26.07
CA ASP A 348 8.43 29.51 -25.24
C ASP A 348 8.78 28.31 -24.33
N SER A 349 10.00 27.80 -24.45
CA SER A 349 10.51 26.67 -23.66
C SER A 349 10.42 26.90 -22.15
N ALA A 350 10.76 28.10 -21.67
CA ALA A 350 10.74 28.41 -20.24
C ALA A 350 9.30 28.38 -19.70
N ARG A 351 8.37 29.00 -20.41
CA ARG A 351 6.94 28.94 -20.12
C ARG A 351 6.41 27.51 -20.16
N THR A 352 6.76 26.73 -21.18
CA THR A 352 6.33 25.33 -21.32
C THR A 352 6.82 24.45 -20.18
N LYS A 353 8.07 24.61 -19.72
CA LYS A 353 8.58 23.91 -18.52
C LYS A 353 7.78 24.29 -17.27
N ARG A 354 7.49 25.57 -17.06
CA ARG A 354 6.70 26.04 -15.91
C ARG A 354 5.28 25.49 -15.93
N GLU A 355 4.61 25.53 -17.08
CA GLU A 355 3.24 25.04 -17.24
C GLU A 355 3.17 23.50 -17.13
N LEU A 356 4.18 22.78 -17.63
CA LEU A 356 4.31 21.33 -17.42
C LEU A 356 4.46 21.00 -15.93
N LEU A 357 5.32 21.72 -15.20
CA LEU A 357 5.48 21.52 -13.76
C LEU A 357 4.17 21.80 -13.01
N ARG A 358 3.45 22.87 -13.36
CA ARG A 358 2.12 23.17 -12.77
C ARG A 358 1.07 22.12 -13.11
N ALA A 359 1.11 21.57 -14.32
CA ALA A 359 0.19 20.53 -14.76
C ALA A 359 0.48 19.20 -14.04
N GLY A 360 1.74 18.77 -13.99
CA GLY A 360 2.17 17.47 -13.49
C GLY A 360 2.38 17.39 -11.97
N LEU A 361 2.97 18.43 -11.35
CA LEU A 361 3.22 18.47 -9.89
C LEU A 361 2.10 19.17 -9.11
N GLY A 362 1.34 20.06 -9.75
CA GLY A 362 0.36 20.90 -9.05
C GLY A 362 -0.69 20.11 -8.28
N LEU A 363 -1.33 19.12 -8.93
CA LEU A 363 -2.36 18.30 -8.28
C LEU A 363 -1.76 17.38 -7.19
N PRO A 364 -0.69 16.60 -7.44
CA PRO A 364 -0.09 15.76 -6.40
C PRO A 364 0.40 16.55 -5.18
N LEU A 365 1.07 17.69 -5.39
CA LEU A 365 1.54 18.53 -4.29
C LEU A 365 0.39 19.21 -3.53
N LEU A 366 -0.67 19.62 -4.21
CA LEU A 366 -1.89 20.12 -3.56
C LEU A 366 -2.47 19.04 -2.63
N MET A 367 -2.59 17.80 -3.10
CA MET A 367 -3.13 16.70 -2.29
C MET A 367 -2.22 16.37 -1.10
N HIS A 368 -0.90 16.36 -1.31
CA HIS A 368 0.04 16.19 -0.22
C HIS A 368 -0.06 17.32 0.81
N GLY A 369 -0.22 18.57 0.35
CA GLY A 369 -0.39 19.75 1.19
C GLY A 369 -1.69 19.74 1.98
N LEU A 370 -2.80 19.31 1.36
CA LEU A 370 -4.09 19.15 2.05
C LEU A 370 -4.03 18.07 3.13
N LEU A 371 -3.36 16.95 2.86
CA LEU A 371 -3.13 15.91 3.87
C LEU A 371 -2.23 16.41 5.01
N ALA A 372 -1.15 17.13 4.70
CA ALA A 372 -0.28 17.72 5.71
C ALA A 372 -1.04 18.74 6.58
N LEU A 373 -1.86 19.59 5.95
CA LEU A 373 -2.74 20.54 6.65
C LEU A 373 -3.72 19.80 7.56
N LEU A 374 -4.34 18.71 7.09
CA LEU A 374 -5.24 17.89 7.90
C LEU A 374 -4.54 17.33 9.13
N VAL A 375 -3.30 16.84 8.99
CA VAL A 375 -2.49 16.33 10.12
C VAL A 375 -2.14 17.47 11.09
N VAL A 376 -1.74 18.65 10.59
CA VAL A 376 -1.46 19.82 11.44
C VAL A 376 -2.72 20.26 12.20
N MET A 377 -3.88 20.32 11.54
CA MET A 377 -5.15 20.64 12.19
C MET A 377 -5.48 19.61 13.28
N ALA A 378 -5.25 18.31 13.00
CA ALA A 378 -5.41 17.26 13.99
C ALA A 378 -4.44 17.40 15.18
N MET A 379 -3.19 17.82 14.95
CA MET A 379 -2.22 18.10 16.01
C MET A 379 -2.65 19.26 16.91
N LEU A 380 -3.19 20.34 16.31
CA LEU A 380 -3.67 21.51 17.04
C LEU A 380 -4.92 21.19 17.87
N TYR A 381 -5.84 20.39 17.32
CA TYR A 381 -7.06 19.97 17.99
C TYR A 381 -6.81 18.92 19.07
N TRP A 382 -5.95 17.94 18.80
CA TRP A 382 -5.57 16.89 19.74
C TRP A 382 -4.13 17.02 20.21
N ARG A 383 -3.85 18.06 21.00
CA ARG A 383 -2.50 18.40 21.48
C ARG A 383 -1.79 17.23 22.18
N GLN A 384 -2.53 16.38 22.90
CA GLN A 384 -2.00 15.19 23.56
C GLN A 384 -1.40 14.14 22.60
N TYR A 385 -1.81 14.15 21.32
CA TYR A 385 -1.27 13.28 20.27
C TYR A 385 -0.32 14.02 19.32
N ALA A 386 0.16 15.22 19.66
CA ALA A 386 1.04 16.00 18.78
C ALA A 386 2.35 15.26 18.45
N GLN A 387 2.95 14.56 19.42
CA GLN A 387 4.17 13.76 19.21
C GLN A 387 3.97 12.63 18.19
N PRO A 388 3.01 11.70 18.35
CA PRO A 388 2.80 10.63 17.35
C PRO A 388 2.34 11.18 15.99
N LEU A 389 1.54 12.25 15.97
CA LEU A 389 1.13 12.89 14.72
C LEU A 389 2.30 13.58 13.99
N SER A 390 3.36 14.00 14.69
CA SER A 390 4.55 14.57 14.04
C SER A 390 5.29 13.57 13.14
N PHE A 391 5.26 12.27 13.46
CA PHE A 391 5.83 11.21 12.60
C PHE A 391 5.02 11.00 11.33
N LEU A 392 3.70 11.18 11.39
CA LEU A 392 2.82 11.16 10.22
C LEU A 392 3.03 12.39 9.36
N LEU A 393 3.22 13.57 9.97
CA LEU A 393 3.56 14.79 9.24
C LEU A 393 4.91 14.63 8.53
N LEU A 394 5.94 14.11 9.21
CA LEU A 394 7.24 13.80 8.62
C LEU A 394 7.10 12.84 7.43
N ALA A 395 6.37 11.73 7.62
CA ALA A 395 6.10 10.78 6.55
C ALA A 395 5.40 11.43 5.36
N GLN A 396 4.43 12.32 5.61
CA GLN A 396 3.69 13.02 4.57
C GLN A 396 4.56 14.01 3.79
N LEU A 397 5.44 14.74 4.47
CA LEU A 397 6.36 15.68 3.84
C LEU A 397 7.40 14.96 2.99
N VAL A 398 8.00 13.88 3.49
CA VAL A 398 9.01 13.13 2.73
C VAL A 398 8.37 12.33 1.60
N THR A 399 7.17 11.79 1.75
CA THR A 399 6.46 11.19 0.61
C THR A 399 6.14 12.23 -0.47
N ALA A 400 5.82 13.48 -0.09
CA ALA A 400 5.67 14.57 -1.06
C ALA A 400 6.98 14.88 -1.80
N THR A 401 8.14 14.84 -1.13
CA THR A 401 9.44 15.02 -1.80
C THR A 401 9.77 13.84 -2.70
N VAL A 402 9.47 12.59 -2.31
CA VAL A 402 9.58 11.41 -3.19
C VAL A 402 8.74 11.60 -4.46
N THR A 403 7.47 12.00 -4.33
CA THR A 403 6.58 12.26 -5.47
C THR A 403 7.14 13.38 -6.36
N ALA A 404 7.56 14.50 -5.79
CA ALA A 404 8.13 15.61 -6.56
C ALA A 404 9.41 15.19 -7.30
N THR A 405 10.33 14.52 -6.61
CA THR A 405 11.61 14.09 -7.16
C THR A 405 11.46 13.07 -8.27
N THR A 406 10.60 12.07 -8.11
CA THR A 406 10.37 11.03 -9.13
C THR A 406 9.78 11.64 -10.40
N LEU A 407 8.84 12.57 -10.27
CA LEU A 407 8.25 13.29 -11.40
C LEU A 407 9.23 14.29 -12.05
N LEU A 408 10.04 15.00 -11.27
CA LEU A 408 11.10 15.87 -11.80
C LEU A 408 12.13 15.08 -12.61
N ASN A 409 12.55 13.90 -12.13
CA ASN A 409 13.44 13.02 -12.87
C ASN A 409 12.80 12.50 -14.16
N LEU A 410 11.50 12.17 -14.13
CA LEU A 410 10.75 11.78 -15.32
C LEU A 410 10.73 12.91 -16.36
N PHE A 411 10.40 14.15 -15.96
CA PHE A 411 10.38 15.30 -16.87
C PHE A 411 11.76 15.74 -17.35
N GLY A 412 12.79 15.58 -16.51
CA GLY A 412 14.19 15.75 -16.90
C GLY A 412 14.72 14.65 -17.83
N GLY A 413 13.90 13.61 -18.09
CA GLY A 413 14.22 12.41 -18.86
C GLY A 413 15.39 11.60 -18.30
N LEU A 414 15.60 11.71 -16.99
CA LEU A 414 16.45 10.84 -16.18
C LEU A 414 15.55 9.91 -15.37
N ALA A 415 14.54 9.34 -16.03
CA ALA A 415 13.53 8.55 -15.34
C ALA A 415 14.20 7.38 -14.61
N LEU A 416 13.82 7.21 -13.35
CA LEU A 416 14.39 6.15 -12.53
C LEU A 416 14.06 4.78 -13.13
N PRO A 417 15.02 3.84 -13.17
CA PRO A 417 14.74 2.49 -13.60
C PRO A 417 13.67 1.87 -12.68
N LEU A 418 12.90 0.91 -13.21
CA LEU A 418 11.76 0.32 -12.51
C LEU A 418 12.14 -0.21 -11.12
N TRP A 419 13.34 -0.80 -10.97
CA TRP A 419 13.82 -1.31 -9.68
C TRP A 419 14.05 -0.18 -8.66
N ALA A 420 14.62 0.96 -9.09
CA ALA A 420 14.90 2.09 -8.20
C ALA A 420 13.59 2.75 -7.76
N THR A 421 12.65 2.91 -8.70
CA THR A 421 11.29 3.38 -8.41
C THR A 421 10.56 2.44 -7.42
N GLY A 422 10.66 1.13 -7.64
CA GLY A 422 10.07 0.13 -6.73
C GLY A 422 10.69 0.21 -5.33
N LEU A 423 12.01 0.36 -5.25
CA LEU A 423 12.74 0.47 -3.99
C LEU A 423 12.37 1.75 -3.22
N THR A 424 12.29 2.90 -3.90
CA THR A 424 11.92 4.17 -3.23
C THR A 424 10.50 4.16 -2.73
N LEU A 425 9.55 3.63 -3.50
CA LEU A 425 8.16 3.48 -3.09
C LEU A 425 8.00 2.47 -1.95
N ALA A 426 8.73 1.35 -1.99
CA ALA A 426 8.72 0.36 -0.91
C ALA A 426 9.31 0.93 0.38
N ALA A 427 10.45 1.63 0.30
CA ALA A 427 11.07 2.29 1.44
C ALA A 427 10.14 3.35 2.04
N ALA A 428 9.54 4.21 1.20
CA ALA A 428 8.58 5.20 1.64
C ALA A 428 7.38 4.53 2.34
N PHE A 429 6.79 3.50 1.73
CA PHE A 429 5.66 2.76 2.31
C PHE A 429 6.00 2.13 3.66
N VAL A 430 7.13 1.41 3.77
CA VAL A 430 7.57 0.78 5.02
C VAL A 430 7.79 1.84 6.11
N LEU A 431 8.52 2.92 5.80
CA LEU A 431 8.74 4.00 6.77
C LEU A 431 7.43 4.66 7.18
N THR A 432 6.47 4.82 6.26
CA THR A 432 5.15 5.37 6.58
C THR A 432 4.36 4.46 7.52
N VAL A 433 4.35 3.14 7.27
CA VAL A 433 3.72 2.16 8.18
C VAL A 433 4.38 2.19 9.56
N LEU A 434 5.72 2.22 9.61
CA LEU A 434 6.45 2.33 10.88
C LEU A 434 6.16 3.65 11.61
N SER A 435 6.01 4.77 10.89
CA SER A 435 5.59 6.07 11.44
C SER A 435 4.20 6.06 12.07
N ALA A 436 3.32 5.14 11.68
CA ALA A 436 2.04 4.96 12.33
C ALA A 436 2.10 3.97 13.49
N MET A 437 2.84 2.86 13.32
CA MET A 437 2.89 1.78 14.30
C MET A 437 3.79 2.09 15.50
N LEU A 438 5.03 2.53 15.28
CA LEU A 438 6.02 2.69 16.36
C LEU A 438 5.60 3.76 17.39
N PRO A 439 5.13 4.96 17.01
CA PRO A 439 4.64 5.93 17.99
C PRO A 439 3.43 5.42 18.78
N ALA A 440 2.52 4.70 18.12
CA ALA A 440 1.36 4.09 18.77
C ALA A 440 1.78 2.99 19.77
N MET A 441 2.83 2.23 19.47
CA MET A 441 3.38 1.22 20.38
C MET A 441 4.23 1.84 21.50
N ALA A 442 4.94 2.93 21.26
CA ALA A 442 5.82 3.58 22.23
C ALA A 442 5.05 4.42 23.25
N TRP A 443 4.00 5.11 22.81
CA TRP A 443 3.22 6.06 23.63
C TRP A 443 1.73 5.68 23.74
N GLY A 444 1.36 4.48 23.30
CA GLY A 444 0.01 3.95 23.50
C GLY A 444 -0.26 3.58 24.96
N HIS A 445 -1.49 3.16 25.24
CA HIS A 445 -1.91 2.75 26.60
C HIS A 445 -1.10 1.57 27.17
N HIS A 446 -0.59 0.69 26.29
CA HIS A 446 0.32 -0.40 26.66
C HIS A 446 1.66 -0.19 25.96
N PRO A 447 2.54 0.67 26.51
CA PRO A 447 3.78 1.02 25.85
C PRO A 447 4.69 -0.20 25.79
N VAL A 448 5.20 -0.48 24.59
CA VAL A 448 6.12 -1.57 24.34
C VAL A 448 7.54 -1.03 24.48
N GLY A 449 8.30 -1.52 25.47
CA GLY A 449 9.58 -0.94 25.87
C GLY A 449 10.61 -0.76 24.73
N TRP A 450 10.63 -1.66 23.74
CA TRP A 450 11.55 -1.55 22.61
C TRP A 450 11.10 -0.54 21.53
N ALA A 451 9.81 -0.19 21.47
CA ALA A 451 9.28 0.66 20.40
C ALA A 451 9.83 2.09 20.50
N GLY A 452 10.02 2.62 21.71
CA GLY A 452 10.60 3.94 21.94
C GLY A 452 12.04 4.04 21.42
N ALA A 453 12.85 3.00 21.61
CA ALA A 453 14.23 2.94 21.11
C ALA A 453 14.31 2.91 19.57
N MET A 454 13.24 2.49 18.88
CA MET A 454 13.17 2.45 17.42
C MET A 454 12.73 3.78 16.78
N LEU A 455 12.31 4.77 17.58
CA LEU A 455 11.88 6.07 17.06
C LEU A 455 13.02 6.92 16.47
N PRO A 456 14.21 7.05 17.11
CA PRO A 456 15.33 7.80 16.50
C PRO A 456 15.83 7.19 15.18
N PRO A 457 16.03 5.85 15.06
CA PRO A 457 16.34 5.21 13.79
C PRO A 457 15.30 5.48 12.69
N LEU A 458 14.01 5.55 13.05
CA LEU A 458 12.95 5.89 12.10
C LEU A 458 13.10 7.32 11.55
N VAL A 459 13.40 8.30 12.41
CA VAL A 459 13.68 9.68 11.98
C VAL A 459 14.90 9.71 11.06
N LEU A 460 15.97 9.01 11.42
CA LEU A 460 17.17 8.90 10.58
C LEU A 460 16.84 8.30 9.20
N GLY A 461 16.02 7.25 9.15
CA GLY A 461 15.55 6.65 7.90
C GLY A 461 14.82 7.65 6.99
N TRP A 462 13.93 8.47 7.57
CA TRP A 462 13.26 9.54 6.84
C TRP A 462 14.22 10.63 6.34
N LEU A 463 15.18 11.05 7.16
CA LEU A 463 16.19 12.05 6.78
C LEU A 463 17.10 11.54 5.64
N LEU A 464 17.54 10.28 5.71
CA LEU A 464 18.32 9.64 4.65
C LEU A 464 17.53 9.56 3.34
N LEU A 465 16.25 9.15 3.40
CA LEU A 465 15.39 9.11 2.23
C LEU A 465 15.17 10.52 1.65
N ALA A 466 14.89 11.51 2.49
CA ALA A 466 14.71 12.90 2.09
C ALA A 466 15.98 13.47 1.44
N GLY A 467 17.16 13.18 2.01
CA GLY A 467 18.45 13.59 1.45
C GLY A 467 18.72 12.96 0.08
N ALA A 468 18.51 11.64 -0.05
CA ALA A 468 18.64 10.93 -1.32
C ALA A 468 17.67 11.48 -2.38
N MET A 469 16.41 11.73 -2.00
CA MET A 469 15.41 12.33 -2.89
C MET A 469 15.72 13.80 -3.23
N GLY A 470 16.29 14.57 -2.32
CA GLY A 470 16.74 15.94 -2.58
C GLY A 470 17.87 15.96 -3.62
N TRP A 471 18.84 15.06 -3.49
CA TRP A 471 19.92 14.90 -4.48
C TRP A 471 19.40 14.48 -5.86
N LEU A 472 18.55 13.46 -5.92
CA LEU A 472 17.91 13.03 -7.16
C LEU A 472 17.01 14.12 -7.74
N GLY A 473 16.30 14.89 -6.91
CA GLY A 473 15.42 15.97 -7.33
C GLY A 473 16.20 17.10 -7.97
N ARG A 474 17.35 17.47 -7.40
CA ARG A 474 18.29 18.45 -7.98
C ARG A 474 18.82 17.98 -9.33
N ARG A 475 19.13 16.69 -9.49
CA ARG A 475 19.56 16.10 -10.76
C ARG A 475 18.44 16.17 -11.81
N GLY A 476 17.22 15.77 -11.46
CA GLY A 476 16.05 15.86 -12.34
C GLY A 476 15.72 17.29 -12.76
N TRP A 477 15.79 18.23 -11.82
CA TRP A 477 15.61 19.66 -12.08
C TRP A 477 16.64 20.20 -13.08
N ARG A 478 17.93 19.90 -12.87
CA ARG A 478 18.99 20.27 -13.82
C ARG A 478 18.76 19.66 -15.20
N GLY A 479 18.37 18.39 -15.26
CA GLY A 479 18.03 17.73 -16.52
C GLY A 479 16.88 18.43 -17.26
N LEU A 480 15.83 18.83 -16.54
CA LEU A 480 14.72 19.59 -17.12
C LEU A 480 15.15 20.98 -17.61
N MET A 481 16.02 21.67 -16.87
CA MET A 481 16.51 22.99 -17.26
C MET A 481 17.40 22.93 -18.51
N LEU A 482 18.26 21.90 -18.63
CA LEU A 482 19.17 21.72 -19.75
C LEU A 482 18.46 21.30 -21.06
N ARG A 483 17.25 20.74 -21.00
CA ARG A 483 16.52 20.33 -22.20
C ARG A 483 16.02 21.55 -22.98
N PRO A 484 16.20 21.60 -24.31
CA PRO A 484 15.67 22.69 -25.14
C PRO A 484 14.14 22.68 -25.16
N HIS A 485 13.52 21.50 -25.13
CA HIS A 485 12.07 21.35 -25.02
C HIS A 485 11.71 20.09 -24.22
N PRO A 486 10.75 20.13 -23.27
CA PRO A 486 10.49 19.00 -22.37
C PRO A 486 9.83 17.79 -23.05
N PHE A 487 9.24 17.98 -24.23
CA PHE A 487 8.50 16.95 -24.98
C PHE A 487 9.28 16.35 -26.16
N LEU A 488 10.47 16.86 -26.46
CA LEU A 488 11.33 16.35 -27.52
C LEU A 488 12.49 15.59 -26.89
N SER A 489 12.63 14.31 -27.22
CA SER A 489 13.87 13.58 -26.97
C SER A 489 14.94 14.06 -27.96
N ILE A 490 16.17 14.24 -27.48
CA ILE A 490 17.35 14.25 -28.35
C ILE A 490 17.72 12.81 -28.62
#